data_AF-A0A496BE39-F1
#
_entry.id   AF-A0A496BE39-F1
#
_cell.length_a   1.000
_cell.length_b   1.000
_cell.length_c   1.000
_cell.angle_alpha   90.00
_cell.angle_beta   90.00
_cell.angle_gamma   90.00
#
_symmetry.space_group_name_H-M   'P 1'
#
loop_
_entity.id
_entity.type
_entity.pdbx_description
1 polymer ?
#
loop_
_entity_poly.entity_id
_entity_poly.type
_entity_poly.pdbx_seq_one_letter_code
_entity_poly.pdbx_strand_id
1 'polypeptide(L)'
;MPDNDVQFAVVREDPMVEAELVRLTNASNVLLIASGGCTALTLQALFPDLHITLVDFNSAQLERVRDKMRALRDVDAAARHRRFNIETSDPSGLNQCGNFESLFRGLREFIFDLVADEAEIRLLFEEKGRLADVSELLFSNKYWSVAFDLYFSDSLLNAMFGLDATQHAETGSYRRYFQRLFEKGLTSAGAFDNYFLHHVFLGYYLQRPTSLPYYLLAPFTDYRFQMVEGTLDQVPEMQRFDLISLSNIMDWMPLAEITSLIGYLQNEMKSGATVLYRQLNNYTDLSAYFGDSFAFNEALGVRFQEIERSLFYSSVHVGKRK
;
A
#
# COMPACT_ATOMS: atom_id res chain seq x y z
N MET A 1 -6.61 -4.32 21.28
CA MET A 1 -6.13 -2.95 21.00
C MET A 1 -7.28 -2.00 21.31
N PRO A 2 -7.05 -0.75 21.74
CA PRO A 2 -8.15 0.22 21.81
C PRO A 2 -8.85 0.32 20.45
N ASP A 3 -10.14 0.64 20.44
CA ASP A 3 -10.89 0.87 19.21
C ASP A 3 -10.16 1.92 18.36
N ASN A 4 -9.65 1.49 17.20
CA ASN A 4 -8.93 2.33 16.25
C ASN A 4 -9.54 2.11 14.87
N ASP A 5 -10.21 3.15 14.38
CA ASP A 5 -10.94 3.08 13.11
C ASP A 5 -10.00 3.21 11.89
N VAL A 6 -8.74 3.64 12.09
CA VAL A 6 -7.76 3.73 11.00
C VAL A 6 -7.13 2.36 10.76
N GLN A 7 -7.51 1.70 9.67
CA GLN A 7 -6.93 0.40 9.31
C GLN A 7 -5.50 0.52 8.79
N PHE A 8 -5.26 1.51 7.92
CA PHE A 8 -3.99 1.70 7.22
C PHE A 8 -3.52 3.16 7.33
N ALA A 9 -2.49 3.42 8.13
CA ALA A 9 -1.85 4.73 8.13
C ALA A 9 -0.96 4.92 6.90
N VAL A 10 -0.54 3.84 6.21
CA VAL A 10 0.26 3.89 4.99
C VAL A 10 -0.38 2.98 3.94
N VAL A 11 -0.64 3.52 2.74
CA VAL A 11 -1.00 2.69 1.58
C VAL A 11 0.19 1.80 1.27
N ARG A 12 -0.01 0.48 1.23
CA ARG A 12 1.04 -0.51 0.99
C ARG A 12 1.23 -0.78 -0.50
N GLU A 13 1.18 0.27 -1.30
CA GLU A 13 1.29 0.27 -2.75
C GLU A 13 2.32 1.30 -3.17
N ASP A 14 3.24 0.96 -4.06
CA ASP A 14 4.13 1.96 -4.65
C ASP A 14 3.36 2.83 -5.64
N PRO A 15 3.22 4.15 -5.37
CA PRO A 15 2.53 5.07 -6.25
C PRO A 15 3.19 5.25 -7.62
N MET A 16 4.43 4.79 -7.80
CA MET A 16 5.12 4.89 -9.09
C MET A 16 4.46 4.03 -10.17
N VAL A 17 3.75 2.96 -9.76
CA VAL A 17 2.94 2.13 -10.67
C VAL A 17 1.79 2.95 -11.26
N GLU A 18 0.96 3.58 -10.42
CA GLU A 18 -0.10 4.47 -10.88
C GLU A 18 0.47 5.66 -11.65
N ALA A 19 1.59 6.24 -11.21
CA ALA A 19 2.20 7.39 -11.87
C ALA A 19 2.66 7.06 -13.29
N GLU A 20 3.20 5.86 -13.49
CA GLU A 20 3.54 5.38 -14.82
C GLU A 20 2.29 5.17 -15.67
N LEU A 21 1.23 4.61 -15.10
CA LEU A 21 -0.02 4.41 -15.82
C LEU A 21 -0.67 5.72 -16.24
N VAL A 22 -0.65 6.75 -15.38
CA VAL A 22 -1.09 8.12 -15.71
C VAL A 22 -0.34 8.66 -16.93
N ARG A 23 0.98 8.46 -17.02
CA ARG A 23 1.78 8.88 -18.19
C ARG A 23 1.42 8.10 -19.44
N LEU A 24 1.27 6.77 -19.34
CA LEU A 24 0.98 5.90 -20.47
C LEU A 24 -0.40 6.15 -21.09
N THR A 25 -1.39 6.49 -20.25
CA THR A 25 -2.77 6.74 -20.67
C THR A 25 -3.08 8.21 -20.91
N ASN A 26 -2.16 9.11 -20.55
CA ASN A 26 -2.38 10.55 -20.49
C ASN A 26 -3.64 10.90 -19.67
N ALA A 27 -3.85 10.17 -18.56
CA ALA A 27 -5.01 10.34 -17.71
C ALA A 27 -5.06 11.74 -17.09
N SER A 28 -6.24 12.35 -17.10
CA SER A 28 -6.52 13.64 -16.46
C SER A 28 -7.43 13.51 -15.24
N ASN A 29 -8.29 12.48 -15.22
CA ASN A 29 -9.21 12.16 -14.13
C ASN A 29 -8.94 10.76 -13.60
N VAL A 30 -8.59 10.66 -12.32
CA VAL A 30 -8.22 9.39 -11.67
C VAL A 30 -9.11 9.14 -10.45
N LEU A 31 -9.65 7.93 -10.36
CA LEU A 31 -10.34 7.42 -9.17
C LEU A 31 -9.43 6.44 -8.43
N LEU A 32 -9.27 6.62 -7.12
CA LEU A 32 -8.46 5.75 -6.27
C LEU A 32 -9.26 5.34 -5.02
N ILE A 33 -8.98 4.15 -4.51
CA ILE A 33 -9.31 3.83 -3.13
C ILE A 33 -8.44 4.68 -2.20
N ALA A 34 -9.02 5.29 -1.16
CA ALA A 34 -8.29 6.25 -0.35
C ALA A 34 -7.16 5.58 0.45
N SER A 35 -7.46 4.56 1.26
CA SER A 35 -6.48 3.73 1.99
C SER A 35 -5.39 4.52 2.77
N GLY A 36 -5.73 5.73 3.24
CA GLY A 36 -4.79 6.62 3.93
C GLY A 36 -3.96 7.55 3.02
N GLY A 37 -4.18 7.52 1.70
CA GLY A 37 -3.92 8.63 0.77
C GLY A 37 -2.50 8.78 0.23
N CYS A 38 -1.55 7.89 0.57
CA CYS A 38 -0.15 8.01 0.12
C CYS A 38 -0.03 8.03 -1.42
N THR A 39 -0.83 7.22 -2.12
CA THR A 39 -0.87 7.17 -3.58
C THR A 39 -1.36 8.48 -4.16
N ALA A 40 -2.51 8.97 -3.69
CA ALA A 40 -3.10 10.23 -4.12
C ALA A 40 -2.16 11.44 -3.90
N LEU A 41 -1.54 11.52 -2.73
CA LEU A 41 -0.58 12.58 -2.38
C LEU A 41 0.64 12.56 -3.31
N THR A 42 1.15 11.37 -3.65
CA THR A 42 2.26 11.24 -4.59
C THR A 42 1.85 11.65 -6.00
N LEU A 43 0.70 11.19 -6.47
CA LEU A 43 0.22 11.49 -7.81
C LEU A 43 -0.03 12.98 -8.02
N GLN A 44 -0.70 13.68 -7.10
CA GLN A 44 -0.90 15.12 -7.23
C GLN A 44 0.43 15.90 -7.14
N ALA A 45 1.39 15.43 -6.33
CA ALA A 45 2.71 16.06 -6.26
C ALA A 45 3.53 15.88 -7.57
N LEU A 46 3.32 14.77 -8.30
CA LEU A 46 3.94 14.51 -9.61
C LEU A 46 3.19 15.21 -10.76
N PHE A 47 1.86 15.30 -10.64
CA PHE A 47 0.95 15.80 -11.66
C PHE A 47 -0.01 16.82 -11.01
N PRO A 48 0.41 18.08 -10.85
CA PRO A 48 -0.39 19.09 -10.15
C PRO A 48 -1.80 19.29 -10.74
N ASP A 49 -1.94 19.13 -12.06
CA ASP A 49 -3.20 19.31 -12.80
C ASP A 49 -4.09 18.05 -12.82
N LEU A 50 -3.67 16.95 -12.18
CA LEU A 50 -4.44 15.71 -12.15
C LEU A 50 -5.66 15.85 -11.23
N HIS A 51 -6.85 15.53 -11.76
CA HIS A 51 -8.08 15.51 -10.98
C HIS A 51 -8.21 14.15 -10.29
N ILE A 52 -8.08 14.14 -8.97
CA ILE A 52 -8.11 12.90 -8.19
C ILE A 52 -9.40 12.85 -7.36
N THR A 53 -10.16 11.77 -7.53
CA THR A 53 -11.26 11.39 -6.64
C THR A 53 -10.82 10.22 -5.79
N LEU A 54 -11.07 10.31 -4.48
CA LEU A 54 -10.84 9.25 -3.51
C LEU A 54 -12.18 8.70 -3.04
N VAL A 55 -12.28 7.38 -3.01
CA VAL A 55 -13.45 6.68 -2.45
C VAL A 55 -12.99 5.72 -1.36
N ASP A 56 -13.70 5.70 -0.25
CA ASP A 56 -13.46 4.77 0.86
C ASP A 56 -14.73 4.65 1.70
N PHE A 57 -15.12 3.44 2.06
CA PHE A 57 -16.28 3.23 2.93
C PHE A 57 -15.95 3.54 4.39
N ASN A 58 -14.66 3.55 4.74
CA ASN A 58 -14.20 3.90 6.07
C ASN A 58 -13.87 5.40 6.14
N SER A 59 -14.74 6.16 6.77
CA SER A 59 -14.58 7.62 6.94
C SER A 59 -13.27 8.00 7.67
N ALA A 60 -12.75 7.15 8.55
CA ALA A 60 -11.48 7.37 9.24
C ALA A 60 -10.28 7.36 8.29
N GLN A 61 -10.34 6.60 7.18
CA GLN A 61 -9.30 6.61 6.14
C GLN A 61 -9.29 7.93 5.37
N LEU A 62 -10.49 8.46 5.05
CA LEU A 62 -10.61 9.78 4.42
C LEU A 62 -10.12 10.89 5.35
N GLU A 63 -10.45 10.83 6.65
CA GLU A 63 -9.92 11.80 7.62
C GLU A 63 -8.40 11.69 7.76
N ARG A 64 -7.83 10.48 7.70
CA ARG A 64 -6.37 10.30 7.68
C ARG A 64 -5.72 10.98 6.48
N VAL A 65 -6.37 10.97 5.30
CA VAL A 65 -5.89 11.74 4.14
C VAL A 65 -5.90 13.23 4.45
N ARG A 66 -6.99 13.77 5.05
CA ARG A 66 -7.08 15.19 5.43
C ARG A 66 -6.03 15.58 6.46
N ASP A 67 -5.76 14.74 7.45
CA ASP A 67 -4.70 14.94 8.44
C ASP A 67 -3.32 15.10 7.78
N LYS A 68 -3.00 14.25 6.81
CA LYS A 68 -1.75 14.31 6.04
C LYS A 68 -1.68 15.56 5.19
N MET A 69 -2.75 15.92 4.48
CA MET A 69 -2.82 17.18 3.73
C MET A 69 -2.57 18.39 4.63
N ARG A 70 -3.17 18.42 5.83
CA ARG A 70 -2.94 19.48 6.83
C ARG A 70 -1.48 19.50 7.30
N ALA A 71 -0.86 18.34 7.50
CA ALA A 71 0.55 18.25 7.90
C ALA A 71 1.52 18.68 6.82
N LEU A 72 1.20 18.42 5.55
CA LEU A 72 2.05 18.81 4.41
C LEU A 72 2.04 20.32 4.15
N ARG A 73 0.98 21.02 4.57
CA ARG A 73 0.88 22.49 4.56
C ARG A 73 1.77 23.18 5.60
N ASP A 74 2.32 22.44 6.56
CA ASP A 74 3.16 23.02 7.58
C ASP A 74 4.47 23.54 6.98
N VAL A 75 4.80 24.80 7.30
CA VAL A 75 6.03 25.46 6.86
C VAL A 75 7.22 25.05 7.72
N ASP A 76 6.98 24.56 8.95
CA ASP A 76 8.02 24.00 9.81
C ASP A 76 8.36 22.56 9.38
N ALA A 77 9.52 22.39 8.75
CA ALA A 77 10.02 21.09 8.34
C ALA A 77 10.20 20.13 9.52
N ALA A 78 10.61 20.60 10.70
CA ALA A 78 10.82 19.75 11.87
C ALA A 78 9.48 19.23 12.42
N ALA A 79 8.44 20.06 12.42
CA ALA A 79 7.08 19.63 12.77
C ALA A 79 6.56 18.57 11.78
N ARG A 80 6.76 18.78 10.47
CA ARG A 80 6.41 17.80 9.45
C ARG A 80 7.18 16.48 9.64
N HIS A 81 8.48 16.53 9.90
CA HIS A 81 9.30 15.34 10.14
C HIS A 81 8.78 14.52 11.32
N ARG A 82 8.48 15.16 12.45
CA ARG A 82 7.89 14.47 13.61
C ARG A 82 6.53 13.84 13.29
N ARG A 83 5.64 14.57 12.61
CA ARG A 83 4.30 14.06 12.27
C ARG A 83 4.33 12.87 11.30
N PHE A 84 5.32 12.80 10.41
CA PHE A 84 5.49 11.69 9.47
C PHE A 84 6.53 10.67 9.91
N ASN A 85 7.02 10.74 11.16
CA ASN A 85 8.05 9.81 11.66
C ASN A 85 9.23 9.70 10.69
N ILE A 86 9.88 10.83 10.44
CA ILE A 86 11.19 10.88 9.78
C ILE A 86 12.22 10.88 10.91
N GLU A 87 13.04 9.82 10.99
CA GLU A 87 14.01 9.55 12.07
C GLU A 87 13.42 9.29 13.48
N THR A 88 12.09 9.18 13.61
CA THR A 88 11.41 8.92 14.90
C THR A 88 10.30 7.91 14.73
N SER A 89 10.04 7.04 15.72
CA SER A 89 9.06 5.92 15.63
C SER A 89 7.79 6.10 16.47
N ASP A 90 7.24 7.32 16.59
CA ASP A 90 6.08 7.61 17.44
C ASP A 90 4.82 6.83 16.94
N PRO A 91 4.20 5.96 17.77
CA PRO A 91 3.00 5.23 17.39
C PRO A 91 1.80 6.11 16.98
N SER A 92 1.78 7.38 17.41
CA SER A 92 0.75 8.37 17.04
C SER A 92 1.03 9.09 15.72
N GLY A 93 2.21 8.88 15.12
CA GLY A 93 2.58 9.50 13.85
C GLY A 93 1.64 9.11 12.71
N LEU A 94 1.52 9.99 11.72
CA LEU A 94 0.57 9.89 10.60
C LEU A 94 0.81 8.68 9.68
N ASN A 95 1.95 8.01 9.83
CA ASN A 95 2.32 6.79 9.15
C ASN A 95 2.38 5.58 10.11
N GLN A 96 2.08 5.69 11.41
CA GLN A 96 2.22 4.61 12.40
C GLN A 96 0.96 4.30 13.22
N CYS A 97 -0.05 5.15 13.10
CA CYS A 97 -1.27 5.11 13.90
C CYS A 97 -2.36 4.14 13.42
N GLY A 98 -2.08 3.30 12.41
CA GLY A 98 -3.06 2.36 11.87
C GLY A 98 -3.05 1.00 12.57
N ASN A 99 -4.09 0.20 12.36
CA ASN A 99 -4.14 -1.18 12.84
C ASN A 99 -3.04 -2.03 12.18
N PHE A 100 -2.86 -1.92 10.86
CA PHE A 100 -1.79 -2.66 10.19
C PHE A 100 -0.39 -2.24 10.66
N GLU A 101 -0.20 -0.96 10.97
CA GLU A 101 1.04 -0.48 11.58
C GLU A 101 1.25 -1.00 13.01
N SER A 102 0.17 -1.25 13.76
CA SER A 102 0.24 -1.90 15.07
C SER A 102 0.72 -3.34 14.97
N LEU A 103 0.33 -4.06 13.92
CA LEU A 103 0.86 -5.39 13.61
C LEU A 103 2.37 -5.33 13.37
N PHE A 104 2.84 -4.42 12.52
CA PHE A 104 4.28 -4.29 12.26
C PHE A 104 5.09 -3.83 13.46
N ARG A 105 4.51 -2.99 14.31
CA ARG A 105 5.13 -2.61 15.58
C ARG A 105 5.33 -3.83 16.47
N GLY A 106 4.32 -4.67 16.66
CA GLY A 106 4.47 -5.93 17.40
C GLY A 106 5.50 -6.86 16.77
N LEU A 107 5.47 -7.05 15.45
CA LEU A 107 6.46 -7.83 14.71
C LEU A 107 7.88 -7.34 14.98
N ARG A 108 8.09 -6.03 14.91
CA ARG A 108 9.39 -5.39 15.10
C ARG A 108 9.90 -5.52 16.54
N GLU A 109 9.07 -5.26 17.54
CA GLU A 109 9.48 -5.44 18.95
C GLU A 109 9.88 -6.92 19.23
N PHE A 110 9.14 -7.88 18.67
CA PHE A 110 9.50 -9.30 18.79
C PHE A 110 10.85 -9.61 18.13
N ILE A 111 11.13 -9.03 16.96
CA ILE A 111 12.42 -9.17 16.28
C ILE A 111 13.55 -8.56 17.14
N PHE A 112 13.33 -7.37 17.71
CA PHE A 112 14.31 -6.69 18.56
C PHE A 112 14.69 -7.51 19.79
N ASP A 113 13.72 -8.17 20.42
CA ASP A 113 13.96 -8.95 21.64
C ASP A 113 14.57 -10.34 21.39
N LEU A 114 14.22 -10.98 20.27
CA LEU A 114 14.49 -12.42 20.06
C LEU A 114 15.34 -12.76 18.84
N VAL A 115 15.50 -11.84 17.89
CA VAL A 115 16.20 -12.08 16.63
C VAL A 115 17.49 -11.29 16.54
N ALA A 116 17.40 -9.95 16.53
CA ALA A 116 18.51 -9.01 16.42
C ALA A 116 18.07 -7.66 16.97
N ASP A 117 18.93 -6.97 17.71
CA ASP A 117 18.53 -5.75 18.42
C ASP A 117 18.24 -4.57 17.47
N GLU A 118 17.61 -3.52 18.01
CA GLU A 118 17.24 -2.34 17.22
C GLU A 118 18.44 -1.69 16.51
N ALA A 119 19.62 -1.68 17.14
CA ALA A 119 20.82 -1.08 16.55
C ALA A 119 21.31 -1.93 15.37
N GLU A 120 21.32 -3.26 15.50
CA GLU A 120 21.67 -4.18 14.42
C GLU A 120 20.74 -4.02 13.22
N ILE A 121 19.42 -3.93 13.45
CA ILE A 121 18.43 -3.71 12.40
C ILE A 121 18.63 -2.35 11.73
N ARG A 122 18.90 -1.29 12.51
CA ARG A 122 19.16 0.05 11.96
C ARG A 122 20.38 0.07 11.05
N LEU A 123 21.46 -0.59 11.45
CA LEU A 123 22.70 -0.67 10.66
C LEU A 123 22.50 -1.31 9.29
N LEU A 124 21.52 -2.23 9.13
CA LEU A 124 21.19 -2.79 7.81
C LEU A 124 20.82 -1.68 6.79
N PHE A 125 20.18 -0.60 7.23
CA PHE A 125 19.66 0.45 6.35
C PHE A 125 20.47 1.76 6.38
N GLU A 126 21.39 1.91 7.34
CA GLU A 126 22.30 3.06 7.46
C GLU A 126 23.66 2.80 6.81
N GLU A 127 24.18 1.57 6.89
CA GLU A 127 25.51 1.21 6.38
C GLU A 127 25.41 0.38 5.10
N LYS A 128 25.93 0.92 4.00
CA LYS A 128 25.95 0.21 2.71
C LYS A 128 26.71 -1.10 2.82
N GLY A 129 26.10 -2.18 2.32
CA GLY A 129 26.68 -3.51 2.31
C GLY A 129 26.23 -4.40 3.47
N ARG A 130 25.72 -3.85 4.58
CA ARG A 130 25.24 -4.66 5.72
C ARG A 130 24.07 -5.57 5.40
N LEU A 131 23.24 -5.21 4.41
CA LEU A 131 22.18 -6.09 3.91
C LEU A 131 22.70 -7.40 3.28
N ALA A 132 23.98 -7.50 2.92
CA ALA A 132 24.56 -8.76 2.49
C ALA A 132 24.53 -9.84 3.59
N ASP A 133 24.53 -9.42 4.85
CA ASP A 133 24.55 -10.30 6.03
C ASP A 133 23.14 -10.64 6.54
N VAL A 134 22.07 -10.14 5.90
CA VAL A 134 20.69 -10.21 6.42
C VAL A 134 20.20 -11.66 6.63
N SER A 135 20.64 -12.59 5.79
CA SER A 135 20.28 -14.01 5.90
C SER A 135 20.89 -14.68 7.13
N GLU A 136 22.13 -14.32 7.47
CA GLU A 136 22.81 -14.84 8.65
C GLU A 136 22.25 -14.19 9.93
N LEU A 137 22.08 -12.87 9.90
CA LEU A 137 21.59 -12.09 11.03
C LEU A 137 20.14 -12.42 11.38
N LEU A 138 19.25 -12.44 10.37
CA LEU A 138 17.81 -12.58 10.58
C LEU A 138 17.30 -13.97 10.23
N PHE A 139 17.45 -14.40 8.98
CA PHE A 139 16.66 -15.55 8.46
C PHE A 139 17.06 -16.88 9.10
N SER A 140 18.34 -17.00 9.47
CA SER A 140 18.90 -18.19 10.11
C SER A 140 18.54 -18.28 11.61
N ASN A 141 18.05 -17.20 12.20
CA ASN A 141 17.64 -17.19 13.61
C ASN A 141 16.37 -18.03 13.79
N LYS A 142 16.38 -18.93 14.79
CA LYS A 142 15.26 -19.83 15.10
C LYS A 142 13.93 -19.11 15.40
N TYR A 143 13.97 -17.86 15.84
CA TYR A 143 12.78 -17.04 16.13
C TYR A 143 12.26 -16.26 14.91
N TRP A 144 13.00 -16.19 13.81
CA TRP A 144 12.58 -15.46 12.62
C TRP A 144 11.26 -15.96 12.06
N SER A 145 11.14 -17.27 11.79
CA SER A 145 9.87 -17.85 11.33
C SER A 145 8.75 -17.73 12.38
N VAL A 146 9.10 -17.79 13.68
CA VAL A 146 8.13 -17.67 14.77
C VAL A 146 7.47 -16.29 14.78
N ALA A 147 8.22 -15.23 14.47
CA ALA A 147 7.68 -13.88 14.37
C ALA A 147 6.51 -13.82 13.36
N PHE A 148 6.66 -14.47 12.21
CA PHE A 148 5.61 -14.51 11.19
C PHE A 148 4.45 -15.44 11.57
N ASP A 149 4.75 -16.57 12.22
CA ASP A 149 3.71 -17.49 12.72
C ASP A 149 2.78 -16.81 13.74
N LEU A 150 3.30 -15.86 14.52
CA LEU A 150 2.51 -15.09 15.49
C LEU A 150 1.77 -13.92 14.83
N TYR A 151 2.50 -13.04 14.15
CA TYR A 151 1.97 -11.75 13.68
C TYR A 151 1.19 -11.81 12.37
N PHE A 152 1.29 -12.91 11.63
CA PHE A 152 0.47 -13.17 10.43
C PHE A 152 -0.31 -14.48 10.54
N SER A 153 -0.70 -14.85 11.76
CA SER A 153 -1.67 -15.90 12.00
C SER A 153 -3.07 -15.46 11.55
N ASP A 154 -3.87 -16.39 11.02
CA ASP A 154 -5.26 -16.12 10.67
C ASP A 154 -6.05 -15.57 11.85
N SER A 155 -5.80 -16.05 13.07
CA SER A 155 -6.45 -15.56 14.28
C SER A 155 -6.18 -14.08 14.54
N LEU A 156 -4.93 -13.63 14.42
CA LEU A 156 -4.61 -12.23 14.62
C LEU A 156 -5.14 -11.36 13.47
N LEU A 157 -4.94 -11.80 12.22
CA LEU A 157 -5.42 -11.07 11.05
C LEU A 157 -6.95 -10.90 11.06
N ASN A 158 -7.69 -11.96 11.38
CA ASN A 158 -9.15 -11.92 11.48
C ASN A 158 -9.63 -11.04 12.64
N ALA A 159 -8.91 -11.03 13.76
CA ALA A 159 -9.24 -10.14 14.88
C ALA A 159 -9.01 -8.66 14.53
N MET A 160 -8.04 -8.34 13.67
CA MET A 160 -7.69 -6.98 13.30
C MET A 160 -8.53 -6.45 12.12
N PHE A 161 -8.81 -7.30 11.14
CA PHE A 161 -9.35 -6.90 9.84
C PHE A 161 -10.68 -7.57 9.48
N GLY A 162 -11.19 -8.46 10.32
CA GLY A 162 -12.35 -9.28 10.03
C GLY A 162 -12.04 -10.49 9.15
N LEU A 163 -13.01 -11.40 9.01
CA LEU A 163 -12.88 -12.63 8.23
C LEU A 163 -12.68 -12.35 6.73
N ASP A 164 -13.22 -11.24 6.25
CA ASP A 164 -13.18 -10.85 4.85
C ASP A 164 -11.76 -10.63 4.34
N ALA A 165 -10.83 -10.20 5.20
CA ALA A 165 -9.43 -9.96 4.85
C ALA A 165 -8.65 -11.23 4.50
N THR A 166 -9.13 -12.41 4.94
CA THR A 166 -8.45 -13.69 4.68
C THR A 166 -9.25 -14.65 3.81
N GLN A 167 -10.46 -14.27 3.38
CA GLN A 167 -11.46 -15.20 2.85
C GLN A 167 -11.02 -15.93 1.56
N HIS A 168 -10.19 -15.32 0.72
CA HIS A 168 -9.73 -15.88 -0.55
C HIS A 168 -8.36 -16.56 -0.48
N ALA A 169 -7.65 -16.40 0.64
CA ALA A 169 -6.35 -17.01 0.85
C ALA A 169 -6.51 -18.46 1.34
N GLU A 170 -5.54 -19.32 1.01
CA GLU A 170 -5.46 -20.64 1.63
C GLU A 170 -5.26 -20.48 3.16
N THR A 171 -6.03 -21.20 3.97
CA THR A 171 -5.97 -21.11 5.44
C THR A 171 -4.54 -21.29 5.95
N GLY A 172 -4.06 -20.36 6.77
CA GLY A 172 -2.72 -20.37 7.36
C GLY A 172 -1.58 -20.05 6.40
N SER A 173 -1.87 -19.61 5.17
CA SER A 173 -0.83 -19.27 4.18
C SER A 173 -0.13 -17.94 4.46
N TYR A 174 -0.78 -16.98 5.13
CA TYR A 174 -0.25 -15.62 5.33
C TYR A 174 1.11 -15.57 6.03
N ARG A 175 1.35 -16.42 7.05
CA ARG A 175 2.63 -16.51 7.75
C ARG A 175 3.81 -16.75 6.81
N ARG A 176 3.69 -17.72 5.89
CA ARG A 176 4.76 -18.05 4.93
C ARG A 176 4.78 -17.07 3.76
N TYR A 177 3.61 -16.56 3.38
CA TYR A 177 3.49 -15.53 2.36
C TYR A 177 4.29 -14.29 2.74
N PHE A 178 3.98 -13.67 3.89
CA PHE A 178 4.68 -12.46 4.34
C PHE A 178 6.14 -12.70 4.65
N GLN A 179 6.49 -13.83 5.28
CA GLN A 179 7.89 -14.18 5.51
C GLN A 179 8.70 -14.15 4.20
N ARG A 180 8.22 -14.83 3.15
CA ARG A 180 8.89 -14.87 1.84
C ARG A 180 8.98 -13.50 1.18
N LEU A 181 7.94 -12.67 1.30
CA LEU A 181 7.95 -11.31 0.75
C LEU A 181 9.02 -10.44 1.40
N PHE A 182 9.12 -10.46 2.73
CA PHE A 182 10.14 -9.67 3.42
C PHE A 182 11.55 -10.22 3.20
N GLU A 183 11.73 -11.54 3.16
CA GLU A 183 13.03 -12.15 2.81
C GLU A 183 13.48 -11.75 1.40
N LYS A 184 12.57 -11.82 0.41
CA LYS A 184 12.81 -11.31 -0.96
C LYS A 184 13.10 -9.82 -0.97
N GLY A 185 12.35 -9.04 -0.20
CA GLY A 185 12.50 -7.59 -0.09
C GLY A 185 13.87 -7.20 0.44
N LEU A 186 14.26 -7.76 1.58
CA LEU A 186 15.53 -7.49 2.27
C LEU A 186 16.75 -7.94 1.45
N THR A 187 16.60 -8.94 0.58
CA THR A 187 17.68 -9.43 -0.30
C THR A 187 17.71 -8.75 -1.67
N SER A 188 16.75 -7.87 -1.96
CA SER A 188 16.68 -7.17 -3.24
C SER A 188 17.74 -6.06 -3.37
N ALA A 189 18.15 -5.76 -4.61
CA ALA A 189 19.12 -4.71 -4.88
C ALA A 189 18.68 -3.31 -4.41
N GLY A 190 17.36 -3.07 -4.32
CA GLY A 190 16.77 -1.80 -3.87
C GLY A 190 16.48 -1.73 -2.37
N ALA A 191 16.76 -2.78 -1.60
CA ALA A 191 16.38 -2.90 -0.19
C ALA A 191 16.89 -1.73 0.68
N PHE A 192 18.13 -1.29 0.43
CA PHE A 192 18.77 -0.23 1.20
C PHE A 192 17.99 1.09 1.16
N ASP A 193 17.41 1.43 0.00
CA ASP A 193 16.67 2.68 -0.20
C ASP A 193 15.15 2.50 -0.10
N ASN A 194 14.66 1.29 0.16
CA ASN A 194 13.24 0.99 0.17
C ASN A 194 12.55 1.48 1.46
N TYR A 195 11.87 2.61 1.37
CA TYR A 195 11.17 3.22 2.50
C TYR A 195 10.04 2.36 3.09
N PHE A 196 9.48 1.40 2.34
CA PHE A 196 8.51 0.46 2.89
C PHE A 196 9.19 -0.51 3.87
N LEU A 197 10.40 -0.99 3.54
CA LEU A 197 11.18 -1.82 4.45
C LEU A 197 11.62 -1.03 5.68
N HIS A 198 12.09 0.21 5.53
CA HIS A 198 12.41 1.08 6.67
C HIS A 198 11.21 1.24 7.59
N HIS A 199 10.04 1.50 7.00
CA HIS A 199 8.83 1.68 7.78
C HIS A 199 8.41 0.44 8.58
N VAL A 200 8.56 -0.75 8.01
CA VAL A 200 8.24 -2.03 8.68
C VAL A 200 9.28 -2.33 9.78
N PHE A 201 10.57 -2.30 9.44
CA PHE A 201 11.66 -2.79 10.30
C PHE A 201 12.23 -1.75 11.26
N LEU A 202 12.09 -0.46 10.97
CA LEU A 202 12.52 0.64 11.84
C LEU A 202 11.33 1.35 12.50
N GLY A 203 10.15 1.31 11.87
CA GLY A 203 8.98 2.07 12.35
C GLY A 203 8.96 3.53 11.88
N TYR A 204 9.92 3.95 11.06
CA TYR A 204 10.06 5.32 10.59
C TYR A 204 10.70 5.37 9.19
N TYR A 205 10.70 6.55 8.58
CA TYR A 205 11.44 6.78 7.34
C TYR A 205 12.81 7.39 7.66
N LEU A 206 13.85 6.91 6.96
CA LEU A 206 15.16 7.55 7.02
C LEU A 206 15.13 8.86 6.23
N GLN A 207 15.77 9.90 6.77
CA GLN A 207 15.93 11.22 6.16
C GLN A 207 16.98 11.15 5.05
N ARG A 208 16.68 10.38 4.03
CA ARG A 208 17.49 10.17 2.84
C ARG A 208 16.60 10.43 1.62
N PRO A 209 17.01 11.30 0.66
CA PRO A 209 16.17 11.67 -0.47
C PRO A 209 15.67 10.49 -1.33
N THR A 210 16.41 9.39 -1.37
CA THR A 210 16.02 8.15 -2.08
C THR A 210 15.09 7.25 -1.28
N SER A 211 14.85 7.54 -0.01
CA SER A 211 14.16 6.70 0.98
C SER A 211 12.96 7.37 1.63
N LEU A 212 12.38 8.36 0.98
CA LEU A 212 11.14 8.99 1.42
C LEU A 212 10.06 8.83 0.35
N PRO A 213 8.78 8.64 0.76
CA PRO A 213 7.65 8.84 -0.13
C PRO A 213 7.75 10.19 -0.85
N TYR A 214 7.47 10.22 -2.16
CA TYR A 214 7.73 11.42 -2.97
C TYR A 214 6.95 12.65 -2.49
N TYR A 215 5.74 12.49 -1.96
CA TYR A 215 4.97 13.60 -1.38
C TYR A 215 5.63 14.27 -0.16
N LEU A 216 6.62 13.64 0.48
CA LEU A 216 7.44 14.23 1.55
C LEU A 216 8.69 14.95 1.04
N LEU A 217 9.08 14.70 -0.22
CA LEU A 217 10.23 15.30 -0.89
C LEU A 217 9.84 16.48 -1.77
N ALA A 218 8.67 16.39 -2.39
CA ALA A 218 8.19 17.38 -3.34
C ALA A 218 8.00 18.74 -2.68
N PRO A 219 8.18 19.84 -3.45
CA PRO A 219 7.70 21.15 -3.03
C PRO A 219 6.21 21.10 -2.67
N PHE A 220 5.78 22.03 -1.83
CA PHE A 220 4.38 22.12 -1.44
C PHE A 220 3.47 22.13 -2.68
N THR A 221 2.49 21.23 -2.66
CA THR A 221 1.43 21.11 -3.66
C THR A 221 0.10 21.39 -2.96
N ASP A 222 -0.77 22.18 -3.60
CA ASP A 222 -2.13 22.36 -3.10
C ASP A 222 -2.97 21.13 -3.45
N TYR A 223 -2.98 20.16 -2.54
CA TYR A 223 -3.76 18.92 -2.70
C TYR A 223 -5.27 19.22 -2.75
N ARG A 224 -5.93 18.78 -3.83
CA ARG A 224 -7.35 19.03 -4.10
C ARG A 224 -8.04 17.74 -4.51
N PHE A 225 -8.40 16.94 -3.51
CA PHE A 225 -9.09 15.68 -3.73
C PHE A 225 -10.60 15.86 -3.59
N GLN A 226 -11.36 15.33 -4.55
CA GLN A 226 -12.77 15.00 -4.29
C GLN A 226 -12.79 13.74 -3.43
N MET A 227 -13.57 13.73 -2.35
CA MET A 227 -13.67 12.57 -1.45
C MET A 227 -15.12 12.08 -1.41
N VAL A 228 -15.30 10.78 -1.60
CA VAL A 228 -16.60 10.09 -1.51
C VAL A 228 -16.49 9.08 -0.38
N GLU A 229 -17.27 9.27 0.68
CA GLU A 229 -17.44 8.25 1.71
C GLU A 229 -18.45 7.23 1.21
N GLY A 230 -17.98 6.01 0.93
CA GLY A 230 -18.80 5.01 0.29
C GLY A 230 -18.06 3.98 -0.54
N THR A 231 -18.82 3.27 -1.37
CA THR A 231 -18.37 2.28 -2.33
C THR A 231 -18.29 2.86 -3.76
N LEU A 232 -17.66 2.14 -4.68
CA LEU A 232 -17.41 2.63 -6.04
C LEU A 232 -18.67 3.03 -6.81
N ASP A 233 -19.78 2.32 -6.60
CA ASP A 233 -21.08 2.59 -7.21
C ASP A 233 -21.74 3.90 -6.75
N GLN A 234 -21.24 4.48 -5.66
CA GLN A 234 -21.70 5.77 -5.13
C GLN A 234 -20.89 6.95 -5.68
N VAL A 235 -19.84 6.69 -6.46
CA VAL A 235 -19.04 7.75 -7.10
C VAL A 235 -19.83 8.29 -8.31
N PRO A 236 -20.13 9.61 -8.35
CA PRO A 236 -20.90 10.17 -9.45
C PRO A 236 -20.08 10.23 -10.75
N GLU A 237 -20.78 10.17 -11.88
CA GLU A 237 -20.23 10.42 -13.22
C GLU A 237 -19.02 9.52 -13.56
N MET A 238 -19.13 8.21 -13.33
CA MET A 238 -18.04 7.24 -13.52
C MET A 238 -17.36 7.32 -14.90
N GLN A 239 -18.13 7.68 -15.94
CA GLN A 239 -17.67 7.88 -17.31
C GLN A 239 -16.57 8.96 -17.45
N ARG A 240 -16.40 9.86 -16.48
CA ARG A 240 -15.37 10.92 -16.55
C ARG A 240 -13.95 10.38 -16.34
N PHE A 241 -13.78 9.30 -15.58
CA PHE A 241 -12.46 8.81 -15.18
C PHE A 241 -11.72 8.15 -16.33
N ASP A 242 -10.44 8.52 -16.50
CA ASP A 242 -9.52 7.92 -17.47
C ASP A 242 -8.83 6.68 -16.88
N LEU A 243 -8.64 6.70 -15.56
CA LEU A 243 -7.98 5.64 -14.79
C LEU A 243 -8.72 5.41 -13.47
N ILE A 244 -8.99 4.15 -13.15
CA ILE A 244 -9.54 3.70 -11.87
C ILE A 244 -8.56 2.71 -11.25
N SER A 245 -7.98 3.04 -10.09
CA SER A 245 -7.18 2.11 -9.29
C SER A 245 -8.04 1.56 -8.15
N LEU A 246 -8.36 0.27 -8.23
CA LEU A 246 -9.18 -0.46 -7.26
C LEU A 246 -8.37 -0.93 -6.05
N SER A 247 -7.07 -0.66 -6.00
CA SER A 247 -6.18 -1.24 -5.00
C SER A 247 -6.33 -2.77 -4.97
N ASN A 248 -6.46 -3.36 -3.79
CA ASN A 248 -6.77 -4.78 -3.60
C ASN A 248 -8.15 -5.03 -2.97
N ILE A 249 -9.12 -4.14 -3.16
CA ILE A 249 -10.44 -4.27 -2.52
C ILE A 249 -11.14 -5.59 -2.88
N MET A 250 -10.86 -6.16 -4.06
CA MET A 250 -11.45 -7.44 -4.47
C MET A 250 -10.94 -8.62 -3.62
N ASP A 251 -9.79 -8.50 -2.95
CA ASP A 251 -9.34 -9.52 -1.99
C ASP A 251 -10.18 -9.53 -0.70
N TRP A 252 -10.98 -8.49 -0.46
CA TRP A 252 -11.82 -8.32 0.72
C TRP A 252 -13.31 -8.50 0.40
N MET A 253 -13.65 -8.64 -0.88
CA MET A 253 -15.04 -8.73 -1.32
C MET A 253 -15.46 -10.18 -1.52
N PRO A 254 -16.65 -10.60 -1.08
CA PRO A 254 -17.26 -11.84 -1.52
C PRO A 254 -17.39 -11.90 -3.05
N LEU A 255 -17.37 -13.10 -3.63
CA LEU A 255 -17.42 -13.28 -5.09
C LEU A 255 -18.64 -12.60 -5.76
N ALA A 256 -19.79 -12.59 -5.06
CA ALA A 256 -20.99 -11.91 -5.54
C ALA A 256 -20.77 -10.39 -5.69
N GLU A 257 -20.11 -9.76 -4.72
CA GLU A 257 -19.79 -8.33 -4.75
C GLU A 257 -18.71 -8.01 -5.80
N ILE A 258 -17.70 -8.87 -5.96
CA ILE A 258 -16.72 -8.76 -7.06
C ILE A 258 -17.46 -8.76 -8.41
N THR A 259 -18.40 -9.68 -8.59
CA THR A 259 -19.18 -9.77 -9.83
C THR A 259 -20.04 -8.53 -10.07
N SER A 260 -20.69 -8.01 -9.02
CA SER A 260 -21.46 -6.76 -9.09
C SER A 260 -20.58 -5.54 -9.40
N LEU A 261 -19.42 -5.43 -8.77
CA LEU A 261 -18.45 -4.36 -9.04
C LEU A 261 -17.96 -4.41 -10.49
N ILE A 262 -17.56 -5.58 -10.98
CA ILE A 262 -17.10 -5.75 -12.36
C ILE A 262 -18.23 -5.42 -13.34
N GLY A 263 -19.46 -5.90 -13.10
CA GLY A 263 -20.63 -5.55 -13.91
C GLY A 263 -20.90 -4.04 -13.95
N TYR A 264 -20.76 -3.36 -12.80
CA TYR A 264 -20.85 -1.90 -12.73
C TYR A 264 -19.75 -1.22 -13.57
N LEU A 265 -18.48 -1.64 -13.44
CA LEU A 265 -17.37 -1.10 -14.24
C LEU A 265 -17.58 -1.34 -15.75
N GLN A 266 -18.10 -2.50 -16.14
CA GLN A 266 -18.42 -2.81 -17.53
C GLN A 266 -19.47 -1.84 -18.10
N ASN A 267 -20.46 -1.45 -17.32
CA ASN A 267 -21.56 -0.59 -17.76
C ASN A 267 -21.20 0.90 -17.69
N GLU A 268 -20.45 1.31 -16.66
CA GLU A 268 -20.29 2.72 -16.28
C GLU A 268 -18.91 3.32 -16.58
N MET A 269 -17.90 2.50 -16.92
CA MET A 269 -16.62 3.03 -17.40
C MET A 269 -16.69 3.37 -18.89
N LYS A 270 -16.03 4.48 -19.29
CA LYS A 270 -15.92 4.85 -20.70
C LYS A 270 -15.00 3.91 -21.46
N SER A 271 -15.30 3.68 -22.74
CA SER A 271 -14.38 2.99 -23.66
C SER A 271 -13.03 3.72 -23.69
N GLY A 272 -11.95 2.95 -23.66
CA GLY A 272 -10.58 3.44 -23.61
C GLY A 272 -10.04 3.74 -22.21
N ALA A 273 -10.88 3.84 -21.17
CA ALA A 273 -10.42 4.02 -19.79
C ALA A 273 -9.69 2.76 -19.28
N THR A 274 -8.84 2.95 -18.29
CA THR A 274 -8.02 1.88 -17.71
C THR A 274 -8.46 1.57 -16.28
N VAL A 275 -8.49 0.29 -15.93
CA VAL A 275 -8.61 -0.19 -14.56
C VAL A 275 -7.30 -0.84 -14.14
N LEU A 276 -6.86 -0.54 -12.92
CA LEU A 276 -5.75 -1.21 -12.24
C LEU A 276 -6.25 -1.85 -10.96
N TYR A 277 -5.86 -3.08 -10.70
CA TYR A 277 -6.04 -3.71 -9.39
C TYR A 277 -4.83 -4.58 -9.04
N ARG A 278 -4.70 -4.90 -7.76
CA ARG A 278 -3.66 -5.75 -7.21
C ARG A 278 -4.29 -6.93 -6.48
N GLN A 279 -3.57 -8.04 -6.41
CA GLN A 279 -3.94 -9.17 -5.55
C GLN A 279 -2.81 -9.45 -4.56
N LEU A 280 -3.17 -9.64 -3.30
CA LEU A 280 -2.29 -9.93 -2.18
C LEU A 280 -1.96 -11.42 -2.17
N ASN A 281 -2.65 -12.20 -1.34
CA ASN A 281 -2.46 -13.64 -1.17
C ASN A 281 -3.67 -14.39 -1.72
N ASN A 282 -4.07 -14.00 -2.94
CA ASN A 282 -5.22 -14.50 -3.67
C ASN A 282 -4.76 -14.85 -5.09
N TYR A 283 -5.00 -16.09 -5.50
CA TYR A 283 -4.55 -16.63 -6.79
C TYR A 283 -5.71 -16.93 -7.74
N THR A 284 -6.93 -16.51 -7.40
CA THR A 284 -8.06 -16.55 -8.33
C THR A 284 -7.77 -15.64 -9.52
N ASP A 285 -8.00 -16.13 -10.75
CA ASP A 285 -7.93 -15.32 -11.95
C ASP A 285 -9.15 -14.38 -12.03
N LEU A 286 -9.02 -13.22 -11.39
CA LEU A 286 -10.06 -12.19 -11.39
C LEU A 286 -10.23 -11.54 -12.76
N SER A 287 -9.22 -11.60 -13.63
CA SER A 287 -9.27 -10.98 -14.96
C SER A 287 -10.31 -11.65 -15.86
N ALA A 288 -10.53 -12.96 -15.69
CA ALA A 288 -11.54 -13.73 -16.40
C ALA A 288 -12.97 -13.21 -16.17
N TYR A 289 -13.27 -12.64 -14.99
CA TYR A 289 -14.60 -12.12 -14.65
C TYR A 289 -14.93 -10.82 -15.39
N PHE A 290 -13.92 -10.06 -15.81
CA PHE A 290 -14.11 -8.85 -16.63
C PHE A 290 -14.56 -9.18 -18.06
N GLY A 291 -14.39 -10.43 -18.51
CA GLY A 291 -14.82 -10.93 -19.81
C GLY A 291 -14.31 -10.10 -21.00
N ASP A 292 -15.06 -10.14 -22.10
CA ASP A 292 -14.65 -9.48 -23.35
C ASP A 292 -14.74 -7.95 -23.31
N SER A 293 -15.37 -7.37 -22.28
CA SER A 293 -15.49 -5.92 -22.11
C SER A 293 -14.15 -5.23 -21.81
N PHE A 294 -13.14 -5.97 -21.35
CA PHE A 294 -11.82 -5.45 -21.06
C PHE A 294 -10.74 -6.18 -21.87
N ALA A 295 -9.66 -5.47 -22.18
CA ALA A 295 -8.43 -6.04 -22.72
C ALA A 295 -7.33 -5.90 -21.67
N PHE A 296 -6.95 -7.02 -21.05
CA PHE A 296 -5.87 -7.04 -20.07
C PHE A 296 -4.50 -7.09 -20.74
N ASN A 297 -3.55 -6.34 -20.18
CA ASN A 297 -2.16 -6.34 -20.62
C ASN A 297 -1.30 -7.05 -19.58
N GLU A 298 -1.17 -8.36 -19.73
CA GLU A 298 -0.39 -9.22 -18.82
C GLU A 298 1.06 -8.79 -18.73
N ALA A 299 1.71 -8.45 -19.86
CA ALA A 299 3.10 -8.00 -19.89
C ALA A 299 3.31 -6.71 -19.09
N LEU A 300 2.35 -5.78 -19.15
CA LEU A 300 2.38 -4.57 -18.34
C LEU A 300 2.16 -4.88 -16.85
N GLY A 301 1.26 -5.81 -16.52
CA GLY A 301 1.03 -6.27 -15.17
C GLY A 301 2.29 -6.87 -14.52
N VAL A 302 2.96 -7.79 -15.23
CA VAL A 302 4.24 -8.39 -14.80
C VAL A 302 5.30 -7.31 -14.56
N ARG A 303 5.46 -6.38 -15.52
CA ARG A 303 6.42 -5.29 -15.38
C ARG A 303 6.12 -4.38 -14.19
N PHE A 304 4.84 -4.08 -13.94
CA PHE A 304 4.43 -3.29 -12.78
C PHE A 304 4.66 -4.01 -11.46
N GLN A 305 4.49 -5.34 -11.42
CA GLN A 305 4.85 -6.13 -10.27
C GLN A 305 6.36 -6.12 -10.01
N GLU A 306 7.19 -6.13 -11.05
CA GLU A 306 8.66 -6.11 -10.90
C GLU A 306 9.19 -4.81 -10.31
N ILE A 307 8.57 -3.68 -10.62
CA ILE A 307 8.98 -2.35 -10.11
C ILE A 307 8.35 -1.99 -8.76
N GLU A 308 7.40 -2.79 -8.27
CA GLU A 308 6.67 -2.54 -7.03
C GLU A 308 7.57 -2.73 -5.79
N ARG A 309 7.93 -1.61 -5.15
CA ARG A 309 8.74 -1.53 -3.93
C ARG A 309 7.99 -1.88 -2.64
N SER A 310 6.66 -1.85 -2.60
CA SER A 310 5.90 -2.18 -1.39
C SER A 310 6.07 -3.65 -0.98
N LEU A 311 6.25 -4.52 -1.98
CA LEU A 311 6.40 -5.98 -1.87
C LEU A 311 5.12 -6.73 -1.50
N PHE A 312 4.02 -6.06 -1.19
CA PHE A 312 2.85 -6.73 -0.60
C PHE A 312 2.12 -7.61 -1.59
N TYR A 313 2.09 -7.30 -2.88
CA TYR A 313 1.16 -7.93 -3.81
C TYR A 313 1.80 -9.04 -4.65
N SER A 314 1.07 -10.13 -4.83
CA SER A 314 1.47 -11.27 -5.67
C SER A 314 1.22 -11.04 -7.16
N SER A 315 0.40 -10.04 -7.52
CA SER A 315 0.19 -9.64 -8.92
C SER A 315 -0.40 -8.22 -9.02
N VAL A 316 -0.15 -7.60 -10.17
CA VAL A 316 -0.74 -6.32 -10.59
C VAL A 316 -1.39 -6.54 -11.94
N HIS A 317 -2.62 -6.06 -12.10
CA HIS A 317 -3.42 -6.28 -13.30
C HIS A 317 -3.86 -4.96 -13.89
N VAL A 318 -3.72 -4.82 -15.21
CA VAL A 318 -4.08 -3.61 -15.94
C VAL A 318 -5.00 -3.98 -17.10
N GLY A 319 -6.25 -3.50 -17.04
CA GLY A 319 -7.27 -3.75 -18.04
C GLY A 319 -7.71 -2.46 -18.70
N LYS A 320 -7.83 -2.46 -20.04
CA LYS A 320 -8.42 -1.34 -20.80
C LYS A 320 -9.86 -1.67 -21.17
N ARG A 321 -10.81 -0.78 -20.85
CA ARG A 321 -12.21 -0.91 -21.29
C ARG A 321 -12.26 -0.82 -22.81
N LYS A 322 -12.82 -1.84 -23.47
CA LYS A 322 -13.03 -1.86 -24.92
C LYS A 322 -14.15 -0.91 -25.32
#